data_AF-A0A351AGV3-F1
#
_entry.id   AF-A0A351AGV3-F1
#
_cell.length_a   1.000
_cell.length_b   1.000
_cell.length_c   1.000
_cell.angle_alpha   90.00
_cell.angle_beta   90.00
_cell.angle_gamma   90.00
#
_symmetry.space_group_name_H-M   'P 1'
#
loop_
_entity.id
_entity.type
_entity.pdbx_description
1 polymer ?
#
loop_
_entity_poly.entity_id
_entity_poly.type
_entity_poly.pdbx_seq_one_letter_code
_entity_poly.pdbx_strand_id
1 'polypeptide(L)'
;MTSPVINTIPHFYGHGHRPECNLYNASMAEIKTKPTDVDPVEFIAQQPAKRQPDLMQLLDMMQEITGEPPVMWGPSMIGFGQYKYRYETGHEGVMLRMGFASRSTGPVVYGLGGYEGFEQDMEQLGKVKCGVSCTYFSSLAKVDTALLRKMLEKSYRVPCFGEVSD
;
A
#
# COMPACT_ATOMS: atom_id res chain seq x y z
N MET A 1 -11.80 -16.32 38.66
CA MET A 1 -11.86 -15.88 37.25
C MET A 1 -11.95 -14.38 37.23
N THR A 2 -10.82 -13.70 37.09
CA THR A 2 -10.69 -12.29 36.65
C THR A 2 -9.19 -12.01 36.65
N SER A 3 -8.58 -11.97 35.48
CA SER A 3 -7.17 -11.60 35.30
C SER A 3 -7.14 -10.42 34.33
N PRO A 4 -6.71 -9.23 34.74
CA PRO A 4 -6.38 -8.17 33.80
C PRO A 4 -4.93 -8.37 33.36
N VAL A 5 -4.72 -8.79 32.11
CA VAL A 5 -3.39 -8.75 31.49
C VAL A 5 -3.20 -7.33 30.96
N ILE A 6 -2.49 -6.54 31.74
CA ILE A 6 -1.80 -5.32 31.31
C ILE A 6 -0.90 -5.64 30.13
N ASN A 7 -1.27 -5.23 28.91
CA ASN A 7 -0.35 -5.30 27.77
C ASN A 7 0.41 -3.98 27.67
N THR A 8 1.63 -4.01 28.17
CA THR A 8 2.60 -2.94 28.11
C THR A 8 3.03 -2.72 26.66
N ILE A 9 2.69 -1.57 26.10
CA ILE A 9 3.18 -1.09 24.81
C ILE A 9 4.70 -0.85 24.94
N PRO A 10 5.58 -1.48 24.15
CA PRO A 10 6.96 -1.03 24.06
C PRO A 10 6.97 0.32 23.36
N HIS A 11 7.15 1.35 24.18
CA HIS A 11 7.43 2.73 23.80
C HIS A 11 8.79 2.76 23.11
N PHE A 12 8.80 2.63 21.78
CA PHE A 12 10.01 2.80 20.97
C PHE A 12 9.67 3.69 19.77
N TYR A 13 9.61 5.01 19.99
CA TYR A 13 10.09 6.01 19.04
C TYR A 13 10.43 7.28 19.83
N GLY A 14 11.68 7.36 20.25
CA GLY A 14 12.26 8.54 20.87
C GLY A 14 12.43 9.68 19.86
N HIS A 15 11.93 10.85 20.26
CA HIS A 15 12.26 12.21 19.88
C HIS A 15 13.30 12.46 18.76
N GLY A 16 12.84 13.17 17.73
CA GLY A 16 13.67 13.94 16.80
C GLY A 16 12.84 14.98 16.05
N HIS A 17 12.85 16.22 16.54
CA HIS A 17 12.21 17.42 15.99
C HIS A 17 12.16 17.49 14.44
N ARG A 18 10.96 17.64 13.87
CA ARG A 18 10.74 18.36 12.60
C ARG A 18 9.49 19.24 12.68
N PRO A 19 9.55 20.46 12.11
CA PRO A 19 8.65 21.56 12.41
C PRO A 19 7.23 21.36 11.88
N GLU A 20 6.31 22.00 12.57
CA GLU A 20 4.86 22.00 12.42
C GLU A 20 4.38 22.18 10.97
N CYS A 21 3.77 21.12 10.41
CA CYS A 21 2.86 21.27 9.29
C CYS A 21 1.43 21.32 9.86
N ASN A 22 0.98 22.54 10.11
CA ASN A 22 -0.40 22.85 10.47
C ASN A 22 -1.32 22.44 9.30
N LEU A 23 -2.07 21.35 9.45
CA LEU A 23 -3.17 20.99 8.56
C LEU A 23 -4.41 20.67 9.41
N TYR A 24 -4.88 21.69 10.11
CA TYR A 24 -6.25 21.74 10.62
C TYR A 24 -7.21 21.98 9.44
N ASN A 25 -7.67 20.88 8.82
CA ASN A 25 -9.01 20.72 8.24
C ASN A 25 -9.15 19.34 7.59
N ALA A 26 -9.22 18.29 8.41
CA ALA A 26 -9.74 16.99 8.00
C ALA A 26 -11.26 16.96 8.22
N SER A 27 -12.03 17.73 7.43
CA SER A 27 -13.49 17.57 7.40
C SER A 27 -13.83 16.34 6.55
N MET A 28 -14.34 15.28 7.19
CA MET A 28 -15.11 14.16 6.60
C MET A 28 -14.72 13.81 5.15
N ALA A 29 -13.47 13.37 4.95
CA ALA A 29 -13.06 12.86 3.65
C ALA A 29 -13.82 11.56 3.39
N GLU A 30 -14.92 11.63 2.64
CA GLU A 30 -15.54 10.44 2.06
C GLU A 30 -14.43 9.58 1.44
N ILE A 31 -14.43 8.28 1.72
CA ILE A 31 -13.47 7.35 1.13
C ILE A 31 -13.76 7.32 -0.38
N LYS A 32 -13.02 8.13 -1.15
CA LYS A 32 -13.10 8.21 -2.61
C LYS A 32 -12.51 6.97 -3.30
N THR A 33 -11.90 6.09 -2.52
CA THR A 33 -11.34 4.80 -2.89
C THR A 33 -12.41 3.73 -2.82
N LYS A 34 -13.19 3.58 -3.88
CA LYS A 34 -14.17 2.51 -4.04
C LYS A 34 -13.88 1.73 -5.33
N PRO A 35 -14.18 0.43 -5.37
CA PRO A 35 -14.06 -0.34 -6.60
C PRO A 35 -14.95 0.27 -7.71
N THR A 36 -14.47 0.24 -8.94
CA THR A 36 -15.17 0.72 -10.13
C THR A 36 -15.15 -0.33 -11.24
N ASP A 37 -16.04 -0.19 -12.22
CA ASP A 37 -16.13 -1.06 -13.40
C ASP A 37 -15.12 -0.69 -14.51
N VAL A 38 -14.17 0.20 -14.22
CA VAL A 38 -13.15 0.60 -15.19
C VAL A 38 -12.12 -0.51 -15.33
N ASP A 39 -11.82 -0.90 -16.57
CA ASP A 39 -10.79 -1.90 -16.85
C ASP A 39 -9.39 -1.36 -16.49
N PRO A 40 -8.63 -2.03 -15.61
CA PRO A 40 -7.28 -1.62 -15.23
C PRO A 40 -6.29 -1.52 -16.40
N VAL A 41 -6.40 -2.41 -17.39
CA VAL A 41 -5.55 -2.44 -18.58
C VAL A 41 -5.90 -1.27 -19.49
N GLU A 42 -7.18 -0.96 -19.69
CA GLU A 42 -7.59 0.23 -20.43
C GLU A 42 -7.13 1.52 -19.74
N PHE A 43 -7.19 1.58 -18.40
CA PHE A 43 -6.65 2.69 -17.64
C PHE A 43 -5.14 2.87 -17.86
N ILE A 44 -4.38 1.76 -17.86
CA ILE A 44 -2.93 1.80 -18.14
C ILE A 44 -2.66 2.27 -19.57
N ALA A 45 -3.44 1.82 -20.56
CA ALA A 45 -3.28 2.25 -21.95
C ALA A 45 -3.47 3.76 -22.15
N GLN A 46 -4.24 4.42 -21.28
CA GLN A 46 -4.43 5.88 -21.28
C GLN A 46 -3.30 6.66 -20.57
N GLN A 47 -2.40 5.97 -19.86
CA GLN A 47 -1.25 6.62 -19.21
C GLN A 47 -0.18 7.01 -20.23
N PRO A 48 0.71 7.98 -19.92
CA PRO A 48 1.84 8.30 -20.79
C PRO A 48 2.66 7.05 -21.13
N ALA A 49 3.00 6.86 -22.42
CA ALA A 49 3.67 5.65 -22.93
C ALA A 49 4.91 5.21 -22.13
N LYS A 50 5.67 6.18 -21.58
CA LYS A 50 6.84 5.90 -20.74
C LYS A 50 6.54 5.20 -19.41
N ARG A 51 5.30 5.23 -18.93
CA ARG A 51 4.87 4.63 -17.66
C ARG A 51 4.18 3.28 -17.84
N GLN A 52 3.60 3.04 -19.02
CA GLN A 52 2.82 1.82 -19.28
C GLN A 52 3.60 0.54 -18.99
N PRO A 53 4.88 0.39 -19.37
CA PRO A 53 5.64 -0.82 -19.07
C PRO A 53 5.76 -1.11 -17.57
N ASP A 54 6.06 -0.08 -16.77
CA ASP A 54 6.19 -0.22 -15.31
C ASP A 54 4.82 -0.59 -14.69
N LEU A 55 3.73 0.02 -15.17
CA LEU A 55 2.38 -0.25 -14.64
C LEU A 55 1.89 -1.65 -15.02
N MET A 56 2.14 -2.09 -16.26
CA MET A 56 1.83 -3.46 -16.70
C MET A 56 2.62 -4.50 -15.90
N GLN A 57 3.92 -4.26 -15.69
CA GLN A 57 4.76 -5.16 -14.90
C GLN A 57 4.28 -5.27 -13.45
N LEU A 58 3.83 -4.19 -12.82
CA LEU A 58 3.22 -4.23 -11.49
C LEU A 58 1.89 -4.97 -11.48
N LEU A 59 1.07 -4.77 -12.52
CA LEU A 59 -0.21 -5.45 -12.66
C LEU A 59 -0.01 -6.97 -12.71
N ASP A 60 0.84 -7.45 -13.60
CA ASP A 60 1.13 -8.87 -13.75
C ASP A 60 1.74 -9.45 -12.46
N MET A 61 2.73 -8.77 -11.90
CA MET A 61 3.42 -9.22 -10.69
C MET A 61 2.48 -9.35 -9.49
N MET A 62 1.63 -8.33 -9.24
CA MET A 62 0.71 -8.37 -8.11
C MET A 62 -0.45 -9.34 -8.34
N GLN A 63 -0.92 -9.50 -9.59
CA GLN A 63 -1.92 -10.50 -9.92
C GLN A 63 -1.40 -11.92 -9.63
N GLU A 64 -0.16 -12.23 -10.03
CA GLU A 64 0.45 -13.53 -9.76
C GLU A 64 0.66 -13.79 -8.26
N ILE A 65 1.09 -12.78 -7.50
CA ILE A 65 1.34 -12.91 -6.05
C ILE A 65 0.04 -13.11 -5.28
N THR A 66 -1.00 -12.38 -5.64
CA THR A 66 -2.26 -12.37 -4.89
C THR A 66 -3.23 -13.45 -5.36
N GLY A 67 -3.15 -13.88 -6.62
CA GLY A 67 -4.15 -14.75 -7.25
C GLY A 67 -5.51 -14.06 -7.47
N GLU A 68 -5.59 -12.75 -7.24
CA GLU A 68 -6.82 -11.96 -7.32
C GLU A 68 -6.88 -11.17 -8.64
N PRO A 69 -8.07 -10.97 -9.24
CA PRO A 69 -8.19 -10.10 -10.40
C PRO A 69 -7.90 -8.63 -10.02
N PRO A 70 -7.23 -7.87 -10.91
CA PRO A 70 -7.04 -6.43 -10.70
C PRO A 70 -8.39 -5.71 -10.77
N VAL A 71 -8.62 -4.77 -9.84
CA VAL A 71 -9.81 -3.92 -9.81
C VAL A 71 -9.38 -2.46 -9.75
N MET A 72 -10.08 -1.58 -10.46
CA MET A 72 -9.86 -0.14 -10.34
C MET A 72 -10.50 0.39 -9.05
N TRP A 73 -9.73 1.19 -8.31
CA TRP A 73 -10.15 1.87 -7.08
C TRP A 73 -10.12 3.38 -7.28
N GLY A 74 -11.30 4.00 -7.26
CA GLY A 74 -11.45 5.42 -7.57
C GLY A 74 -10.86 5.79 -8.94
N PRO A 75 -10.26 6.99 -9.09
CA PRO A 75 -9.86 7.48 -10.40
C PRO A 75 -8.47 7.03 -10.86
N SER A 76 -7.67 6.37 -10.03
CA SER A 76 -6.22 6.21 -10.32
C SER A 76 -5.47 5.09 -9.60
N MET A 77 -6.17 4.22 -8.86
CA MET A 77 -5.56 3.08 -8.18
C MET A 77 -6.01 1.78 -8.81
N ILE A 78 -5.11 0.82 -8.87
CA ILE A 78 -5.38 -0.57 -9.19
C ILE A 78 -5.10 -1.36 -7.91
N GLY A 79 -6.08 -2.12 -7.46
CA GLY A 79 -6.03 -2.91 -6.23
C GLY A 79 -6.32 -4.38 -6.48
N PHE A 80 -5.82 -5.21 -5.57
CA PHE A 80 -5.91 -6.66 -5.57
C PHE A 80 -6.39 -7.11 -4.19
N GLY A 81 -7.48 -7.89 -4.19
CA GLY A 81 -8.20 -8.27 -2.98
C GLY A 81 -8.74 -7.07 -2.20
N GLN A 82 -9.49 -7.35 -1.13
CA GLN A 82 -10.03 -6.34 -0.24
C GLN A 82 -10.08 -6.84 1.19
N TYR A 83 -9.91 -5.94 2.15
CA TYR A 83 -10.10 -6.23 3.57
C TYR A 83 -11.01 -5.18 4.20
N LYS A 84 -11.73 -5.61 5.24
CA LYS A 84 -12.54 -4.72 6.09
C LYS A 84 -11.69 -4.32 7.28
N TYR A 85 -11.67 -3.02 7.58
CA TYR A 85 -11.02 -2.51 8.78
C TYR A 85 -12.05 -1.81 9.67
N ARG A 86 -11.81 -1.86 10.98
CA ARG A 86 -12.58 -1.11 11.97
C ARG A 86 -11.62 -0.55 13.02
N TYR A 87 -11.65 0.77 13.20
CA TYR A 87 -10.92 1.45 14.26
C TYR A 87 -11.71 1.43 15.57
N GLU A 88 -11.01 1.55 16.70
CA GLU A 88 -11.62 1.64 18.04
C GLU A 88 -12.57 2.84 18.18
N THR A 89 -12.38 3.88 17.36
CA THR A 89 -13.27 5.05 17.28
C THR A 89 -14.61 4.77 16.59
N GLY A 90 -14.83 3.54 16.11
CA GLY A 90 -16.05 3.12 15.42
C GLY A 90 -16.04 3.37 13.91
N HIS A 91 -14.97 3.94 13.36
CA HIS A 91 -14.81 4.11 11.92
C HIS A 91 -14.49 2.78 11.25
N GLU A 92 -15.28 2.38 10.26
CA GLU A 92 -15.05 1.17 9.46
C GLU A 92 -15.05 1.47 7.97
N GLY A 93 -14.39 0.60 7.20
CA GLY A 93 -14.31 0.74 5.76
C GLY A 93 -13.76 -0.52 5.09
N VAL A 94 -13.78 -0.50 3.76
CA VAL A 94 -13.16 -1.52 2.91
C VAL A 94 -12.00 -0.88 2.18
N MET A 95 -10.86 -1.54 2.14
CA MET A 95 -9.69 -1.09 1.41
C MET A 95 -9.09 -2.25 0.62
N LEU A 96 -8.42 -1.93 -0.49
CA LEU A 96 -7.59 -2.89 -1.23
C LEU A 96 -6.49 -3.48 -0.34
N ARG A 97 -6.25 -4.79 -0.44
CA ARG A 97 -5.19 -5.46 0.34
C ARG A 97 -3.80 -5.09 -0.16
N MET A 98 -3.63 -5.10 -1.48
CA MET A 98 -2.39 -4.71 -2.16
C MET A 98 -2.73 -3.94 -3.43
N GLY A 99 -1.87 -3.03 -3.88
CA GLY A 99 -2.13 -2.32 -5.12
C GLY A 99 -1.16 -1.20 -5.42
N PHE A 100 -1.43 -0.45 -6.47
CA PHE A 100 -0.62 0.70 -6.85
C PHE A 100 -1.45 1.82 -7.48
N ALA A 101 -0.93 3.04 -7.41
CA ALA A 101 -1.46 4.19 -8.11
C ALA A 101 -0.51 4.68 -9.20
N SER A 102 -1.08 5.16 -10.31
CA SER A 102 -0.34 6.01 -11.25
C SER A 102 -0.36 7.45 -10.73
N ARG A 103 0.83 8.04 -10.52
CA ARG A 103 1.00 9.47 -10.17
C ARG A 103 1.91 10.16 -11.16
N SER A 104 1.88 11.50 -11.17
CA SER A 104 2.74 12.32 -12.02
C SER A 104 4.24 12.10 -11.78
N THR A 105 4.62 11.71 -10.55
CA THR A 105 6.01 11.45 -10.16
C THR A 105 6.47 9.99 -10.37
N GLY A 106 5.56 9.08 -10.72
CA GLY A 106 5.84 7.64 -10.87
C GLY A 106 4.82 6.76 -10.14
N PRO A 107 4.96 5.43 -10.19
CA PRO A 107 4.07 4.51 -9.50
C PRO A 107 4.24 4.58 -7.98
N VAL A 108 3.12 4.45 -7.27
CA VAL A 108 3.08 4.40 -5.81
C VAL A 108 2.46 3.07 -5.41
N VAL A 109 3.19 2.23 -4.69
CA VAL A 109 2.73 0.91 -4.23
C VAL A 109 2.17 0.99 -2.82
N TYR A 110 1.07 0.29 -2.59
CA TYR A 110 0.36 0.12 -1.33
C TYR A 110 0.39 -1.36 -0.92
N GLY A 111 0.41 -1.62 0.38
CA GLY A 111 0.47 -2.99 0.92
C GLY A 111 1.87 -3.62 0.90
N LEU A 112 2.92 -2.79 0.86
CA LEU A 112 4.32 -3.22 0.95
C LEU A 112 4.86 -2.87 2.34
N GLY A 113 5.11 -3.88 3.18
CA GLY A 113 5.62 -3.72 4.55
C GLY A 113 5.00 -4.69 5.55
N GLY A 114 5.24 -4.44 6.84
CA GLY A 114 4.64 -5.21 7.94
C GLY A 114 5.31 -6.53 8.29
N TYR A 115 6.42 -6.88 7.64
CA TYR A 115 7.15 -8.13 7.87
C TYR A 115 8.55 -7.88 8.44
N GLU A 116 9.09 -8.86 9.17
CA GLU A 116 10.45 -8.82 9.70
C GLU A 116 11.49 -8.83 8.58
N GLY A 117 12.45 -7.90 8.60
CA GLY A 117 13.44 -7.76 7.54
C GLY A 117 13.09 -6.71 6.48
N PHE A 118 11.94 -6.03 6.61
CA PHE A 118 11.50 -5.02 5.62
C PHE A 118 12.52 -3.89 5.44
N GLU A 119 13.09 -3.36 6.52
CA GLU A 119 14.06 -2.25 6.44
C GLU A 119 15.32 -2.67 5.68
N GLN A 120 15.87 -3.86 5.94
CA GLN A 120 17.05 -4.39 5.24
C GLN A 120 16.77 -4.67 3.76
N ASP A 121 15.60 -5.21 3.44
CA ASP A 121 15.19 -5.41 2.04
C ASP A 121 15.03 -4.05 1.33
N MET A 122 14.49 -3.04 2.00
CA MET A 122 14.32 -1.69 1.45
C MET A 122 15.65 -0.98 1.17
N GLU A 123 16.66 -1.15 2.02
CA GLU A 123 18.00 -0.62 1.78
C GLU A 123 18.64 -1.23 0.52
N GLN A 124 18.37 -2.51 0.26
CA GLN A 124 18.89 -3.24 -0.90
C GLN A 124 18.10 -2.99 -2.19
N LEU A 125 16.82 -2.60 -2.08
CA LEU A 125 15.91 -2.40 -3.22
C LEU A 125 16.36 -1.27 -4.17
N GLY A 126 17.07 -0.28 -3.64
CA GLY A 126 17.60 0.86 -4.38
C GLY A 126 16.99 2.20 -3.98
N LYS A 127 17.00 3.18 -4.88
CA LYS A 127 16.55 4.56 -4.59
C LYS A 127 15.02 4.66 -4.63
N VAL A 128 14.37 4.36 -3.51
CA VAL A 128 12.92 4.51 -3.29
C VAL A 128 12.63 5.50 -2.18
N LYS A 129 11.42 6.07 -2.18
CA LYS A 129 10.95 6.92 -1.07
C LYS A 129 9.80 6.23 -0.34
N CYS A 130 9.86 6.21 0.99
CA CYS A 130 8.84 5.59 1.84
C CYS A 130 7.94 6.68 2.45
N GLY A 131 6.64 6.47 2.39
CA GLY A 131 5.66 7.09 3.27
C GLY A 131 5.26 6.14 4.40
N VAL A 132 4.22 6.50 5.17
CA VAL A 132 3.73 5.70 6.32
C VAL A 132 3.13 4.37 5.86
N SER A 133 2.45 4.34 4.71
CA SER A 133 1.77 3.14 4.19
C SER A 133 1.94 2.96 2.67
N CYS A 134 2.85 3.70 2.06
CA CYS A 134 3.04 3.73 0.61
C CYS A 134 4.51 3.88 0.22
N THR A 135 4.90 3.23 -0.88
CA THR A 135 6.26 3.28 -1.41
C THR A 135 6.24 3.91 -2.79
N TYR A 136 7.02 4.98 -2.96
CA TYR A 136 7.10 5.75 -4.19
C TYR A 136 8.30 5.30 -5.03
N PHE A 137 8.00 4.91 -6.26
CA PHE A 137 8.99 4.52 -7.25
C PHE A 137 9.07 5.60 -8.32
N SER A 138 10.29 5.94 -8.75
CA SER A 138 10.48 6.81 -9.90
C SER A 138 10.37 6.03 -11.23
N SER A 139 10.85 4.78 -11.25
CA SER A 139 10.66 3.80 -12.31
C SER A 139 11.11 2.43 -11.81
N LEU A 140 10.51 1.35 -12.34
CA LEU A 140 10.92 -0.02 -12.01
C LEU A 140 12.29 -0.39 -12.58
N ALA A 141 12.73 0.29 -13.64
CA ALA A 141 14.06 0.09 -14.21
C ALA A 141 15.22 0.47 -13.27
N LYS A 142 14.93 1.14 -12.14
CA LYS A 142 15.93 1.61 -11.15
C LYS A 142 15.90 0.83 -9.85
N VAL A 143 15.09 -0.22 -9.76
CA VAL A 143 14.99 -1.07 -8.57
C VAL A 143 15.23 -2.51 -8.95
N ASP A 144 15.65 -3.31 -7.97
CA ASP A 144 15.69 -4.76 -8.14
C ASP A 144 14.27 -5.32 -8.15
N THR A 145 13.75 -5.66 -9.32
CA THR A 145 12.39 -6.20 -9.50
C THR A 145 12.21 -7.59 -8.90
N ALA A 146 13.27 -8.39 -8.81
CA ALA A 146 13.23 -9.70 -8.18
C ALA A 146 13.14 -9.56 -6.65
N LEU A 147 13.87 -8.60 -6.08
CA LEU A 147 13.73 -8.25 -4.68
C LEU A 147 12.34 -7.66 -4.41
N LEU A 148 11.85 -6.73 -5.23
CA LEU A 148 10.50 -6.16 -5.11
C LEU A 148 9.42 -7.25 -5.02
N ARG A 149 9.47 -8.23 -5.93
CA ARG A 149 8.56 -9.39 -5.90
C ARG A 149 8.60 -10.11 -4.55
N LYS A 150 9.80 -10.44 -4.06
CA LYS A 150 9.95 -11.13 -2.77
C LYS A 150 9.37 -10.31 -1.62
N MET A 151 9.57 -9.00 -1.64
CA MET A 151 9.03 -8.11 -0.62
C MET A 151 7.50 -8.06 -0.65
N LEU A 152 6.90 -8.02 -1.84
CA LEU A 152 5.45 -8.10 -2.02
C LEU A 152 4.90 -9.44 -1.54
N GLU A 153 5.54 -10.56 -1.87
CA GLU A 153 5.15 -11.90 -1.38
C GLU A 153 5.22 -11.99 0.14
N LYS A 154 6.29 -11.48 0.77
CA LYS A 154 6.42 -11.43 2.23
C LYS A 154 5.32 -10.56 2.85
N SER A 155 5.05 -9.40 2.26
CA SER A 155 4.03 -8.46 2.74
C SER A 155 2.63 -9.06 2.65
N TYR A 156 2.30 -9.75 1.55
CA TYR A 156 0.99 -10.36 1.36
C TYR A 156 0.69 -11.46 2.37
N ARG A 157 1.72 -12.17 2.86
CA ARG A 157 1.57 -13.22 3.89
C ARG A 157 1.28 -12.68 5.28
N VAL A 158 1.59 -11.41 5.53
CA VAL A 158 1.27 -10.76 6.81
C VAL A 158 -0.16 -10.23 6.73
N PRO A 159 -0.99 -10.45 7.77
CA PRO A 159 -2.34 -9.87 7.83
C PRO A 159 -2.29 -8.34 7.82
N CYS A 160 -3.29 -7.71 7.21
CA CYS A 160 -3.35 -6.26 7.16
C CYS A 160 -3.69 -5.71 8.56
N PHE A 161 -3.09 -4.58 8.92
CA PHE A 161 -3.30 -3.97 10.23
C PHE A 161 -4.77 -3.55 10.40
N GLY A 162 -5.43 -4.03 11.45
CA GLY A 162 -6.85 -3.74 11.72
C GLY A 162 -7.83 -4.55 10.87
N GLU A 163 -7.36 -5.58 10.16
CA GLU A 163 -8.21 -6.57 9.51
C GLU A 163 -9.08 -7.27 10.56
N VAL A 164 -10.40 -7.14 10.41
CA VAL A 164 -11.36 -7.88 11.22
C VAL A 164 -11.71 -9.14 10.44
N SER A 165 -11.19 -10.28 10.90
CA SER A 165 -11.67 -11.59 10.46
C SER A 165 -13.05 -11.85 11.07
N ASP A 166 -14.01 -12.26 10.24
CA ASP A 166 -15.36 -12.67 10.68
C ASP A 166 -15.30 -13.95 11.53
#